data_AF-A0A2E4KYD6-F1
#
_entry.id   AF-A0A2E4KYD6-F1
#
_cell.length_a   1.000
_cell.length_b   1.000
_cell.length_c   1.000
_cell.angle_alpha   90.00
_cell.angle_beta   90.00
_cell.angle_gamma   90.00
#
_symmetry.space_group_name_H-M   'P 1'
#
loop_
_entity.id
_entity.type
_entity.pdbx_description
1 polymer ?
#
loop_
_entity_poly.entity_id
_entity_poly.type
_entity_poly.pdbx_seq_one_letter_code
_entity_poly.pdbx_strand_id
1 'polypeptide(L)'
;MHLPDLQGLFESVKRLHSLLTDEYEALKAQKLDAFEALQQEKISLIETLSSSDIAQNPDQPTDPKRLEELAKHPLWNDITHILEQCKKSHQRNELLISKQLDAIKGALSTLQNQDPAGSLELYTKLGRVKSSRRSILSDDA
;
A
#
# COMPACT_ATOMS: atom_id res chain seq x y z
N MET A 1 11.07 -35.47 -21.55
CA MET A 1 10.56 -34.67 -20.40
C MET A 1 11.43 -33.44 -20.29
N HIS A 2 10.91 -32.27 -20.62
CA HIS A 2 11.64 -31.02 -20.42
C HIS A 2 11.54 -30.67 -18.94
N LEU A 3 12.67 -30.66 -18.22
CA LEU A 3 12.70 -30.06 -16.89
C LEU A 3 12.27 -28.59 -17.05
N PRO A 4 11.39 -28.06 -16.18
CA PRO A 4 11.10 -26.64 -16.18
C PRO A 4 12.41 -25.87 -15.96
N ASP A 5 12.56 -24.73 -16.62
CA ASP A 5 13.72 -23.86 -16.45
C ASP A 5 13.68 -23.21 -15.05
N LEU A 6 14.09 -24.01 -14.05
CA LEU A 6 14.17 -23.59 -12.65
C LEU A 6 15.20 -22.48 -12.46
N GLN A 7 16.20 -22.41 -13.32
CA GLN A 7 17.23 -21.39 -13.24
C GLN A 7 16.70 -20.03 -13.72
N GLY A 8 16.01 -20.00 -14.88
CA GLY A 8 15.31 -18.80 -15.34
C GLY A 8 14.24 -18.32 -14.35
N LEU A 9 13.52 -19.26 -13.72
CA LEU A 9 12.56 -18.97 -12.66
C LEU A 9 13.25 -18.34 -11.43
N PHE A 10 14.35 -18.92 -10.97
CA PHE A 10 15.09 -18.42 -9.81
C PHE A 10 15.63 -17.01 -10.04
N GLU A 11 16.21 -16.74 -11.21
CA GLU A 11 16.69 -15.39 -11.56
C GLU A 11 15.54 -14.38 -11.63
N SER A 12 14.39 -14.77 -12.19
CA SER A 12 13.19 -13.92 -12.24
C SER A 12 12.66 -13.59 -10.85
N VAL A 13 12.62 -14.58 -9.95
CA VAL A 13 12.19 -14.40 -8.55
C VAL A 13 13.17 -13.52 -7.77
N LYS A 14 14.48 -13.70 -7.97
CA LYS A 14 15.52 -12.82 -7.39
C LYS A 14 15.38 -11.39 -7.88
N ARG A 15 15.14 -11.20 -9.18
CA ARG A 15 14.94 -9.87 -9.76
C ARG A 15 13.71 -9.20 -9.15
N LEU A 16 12.60 -9.94 -9.01
CA LEU A 16 11.40 -9.45 -8.35
C LEU A 16 11.67 -9.03 -6.90
N HIS A 17 12.44 -9.82 -6.14
CA HIS A 17 12.83 -9.46 -4.77
C HIS A 17 13.63 -8.15 -4.70
N SER A 18 14.62 -7.99 -5.60
CA SER A 18 15.39 -6.75 -5.71
C SER A 18 14.49 -5.57 -6.04
N LEU A 19 13.60 -5.73 -7.02
CA LEU A 19 12.67 -4.70 -7.45
C LEU A 19 11.75 -4.24 -6.31
N LEU A 20 11.21 -5.17 -5.51
CA LEU A 20 10.39 -4.84 -4.34
C LEU A 20 11.18 -4.08 -3.25
N THR A 21 12.50 -4.28 -3.20
CA THR A 21 13.38 -3.50 -2.32
C THR A 21 13.60 -2.09 -2.87
N ASP A 22 13.81 -1.96 -4.17
CA ASP A 22 13.96 -0.66 -4.84
C ASP A 22 12.67 0.17 -4.74
N GLU A 23 11.50 -0.46 -4.91
CA GLU A 23 10.19 0.17 -4.68
C GLU A 23 10.08 0.72 -3.27
N TYR A 24 10.51 -0.04 -2.26
CA TYR A 24 10.45 0.39 -0.87
C TYR A 24 11.28 1.65 -0.64
N GLU A 25 12.51 1.69 -1.16
CA GLU A 25 13.38 2.85 -1.03
C GLU A 25 12.83 4.06 -1.80
N ALA A 26 12.25 3.85 -2.99
CA ALA A 26 11.59 4.91 -3.75
C ALA A 26 10.38 5.49 -2.98
N LEU A 27 9.52 4.65 -2.42
CA LEU A 27 8.36 5.05 -1.61
C LEU A 27 8.79 5.80 -0.35
N LYS A 28 9.84 5.32 0.32
CA LYS A 28 10.40 5.96 1.51
C LYS A 28 11.00 7.32 1.20
N ALA A 29 11.66 7.47 0.06
CA ALA A 29 12.22 8.73 -0.42
C ALA A 29 11.21 9.65 -1.13
N GLN A 30 9.92 9.29 -1.16
CA GLN A 30 8.85 10.02 -1.86
C GLN A 30 9.13 10.23 -3.36
N LYS A 31 9.92 9.35 -3.99
CA LYS A 31 10.24 9.41 -5.42
C LYS A 31 9.17 8.65 -6.21
N LEU A 32 8.01 9.27 -6.38
CA LEU A 32 6.86 8.63 -7.04
C LEU A 32 7.13 8.26 -8.50
N ASP A 33 7.82 9.13 -9.26
CA ASP A 33 8.17 8.84 -10.65
C ASP A 33 9.06 7.59 -10.77
N ALA A 34 10.00 7.42 -9.82
CA ALA A 34 10.85 6.24 -9.77
C ALA A 34 10.06 4.98 -9.37
N PHE A 35 9.11 5.11 -8.43
CA PHE A 35 8.23 4.02 -8.05
C PHE A 35 7.32 3.57 -9.22
N GLU A 36 6.77 4.53 -9.99
CA GLU A 36 5.92 4.25 -11.15
C GLU A 36 6.70 3.54 -12.26
N ALA A 37 7.93 3.99 -12.55
CA ALA A 37 8.81 3.31 -13.51
C ALA A 37 9.06 1.83 -13.14
N LEU A 38 9.18 1.52 -11.85
CA LEU A 38 9.37 0.14 -11.36
C LEU A 38 8.12 -0.74 -11.52
N GLN A 39 6.91 -0.16 -11.57
CA GLN A 39 5.67 -0.94 -11.71
C GLN A 39 5.60 -1.69 -13.05
N GLN A 40 6.09 -1.09 -14.13
CA GLN A 40 6.06 -1.73 -15.44
C GLN A 40 6.95 -2.99 -15.48
N GLU A 41 8.14 -2.90 -14.89
CA GLU A 41 9.04 -4.04 -14.79
C GLU A 41 8.45 -5.14 -13.90
N LYS A 42 7.83 -4.78 -12.77
CA LYS A 42 7.17 -5.73 -11.88
C LYS A 42 6.07 -6.52 -12.57
N ILE A 43 5.22 -5.86 -13.35
CA ILE A 43 4.14 -6.51 -14.10
C ILE A 43 4.74 -7.54 -15.06
N SER A 44 5.74 -7.13 -15.85
CA SER A 44 6.41 -8.03 -16.80
C SER A 44 7.05 -9.25 -16.11
N LEU A 45 7.67 -9.07 -14.95
CA LEU A 45 8.23 -10.17 -14.16
C LEU A 45 7.14 -11.10 -13.64
N ILE A 46 6.06 -10.56 -13.07
CA ILE A 46 4.94 -11.39 -12.56
C ILE A 46 4.26 -12.16 -13.71
N GLU A 47 4.08 -11.55 -14.87
CA GLU A 47 3.56 -12.23 -16.07
C GLU A 47 4.48 -13.36 -16.51
N THR A 48 5.79 -13.14 -16.51
CA THR A 48 6.80 -14.17 -16.85
C THR A 48 6.76 -15.33 -15.84
N LEU A 49 6.67 -15.01 -14.54
CA LEU A 49 6.57 -16.00 -13.47
C LEU A 49 5.25 -16.80 -13.54
N SER A 50 4.15 -16.14 -13.88
CA SER A 50 2.81 -16.76 -13.99
C SER A 50 2.67 -17.59 -15.26
N SER A 51 3.40 -17.23 -16.32
CA SER A 51 3.47 -17.98 -17.58
C SER A 51 4.43 -19.17 -17.52
N SER A 52 5.20 -19.31 -16.44
CA SER A 52 6.07 -20.47 -16.25
C SER A 52 5.25 -21.75 -16.18
N ASP A 53 5.76 -22.81 -16.81
CA ASP A 53 5.15 -24.15 -16.95
C ASP A 53 4.74 -24.80 -15.61
N ILE A 54 5.25 -24.26 -14.48
CA ILE A 54 4.92 -24.67 -13.11
C ILE A 54 3.59 -24.05 -12.62
N ALA A 55 3.22 -22.86 -13.12
CA ALA A 55 2.01 -22.14 -12.76
C ALA A 55 0.86 -22.37 -13.76
N GLN A 56 1.13 -22.93 -14.94
CA GLN A 56 0.20 -22.92 -16.06
C GLN A 56 -1.07 -23.79 -15.93
N ASN A 57 -1.22 -24.68 -14.94
CA ASN A 57 -2.49 -25.44 -14.82
C ASN A 57 -2.81 -25.89 -13.38
N PRO A 58 -3.71 -25.18 -12.66
CA PRO A 58 -4.38 -25.74 -11.49
C PRO A 58 -5.38 -26.86 -11.84
N ASP A 59 -5.84 -26.94 -13.09
CA ASP A 59 -6.88 -27.88 -13.55
C ASP A 59 -6.34 -29.17 -14.20
N GLN A 60 -5.05 -29.24 -14.52
CA GLN A 60 -4.43 -30.52 -14.89
C GLN A 60 -3.88 -31.19 -13.63
N PRO A 61 -4.18 -32.47 -13.38
CA PRO A 61 -3.56 -33.19 -12.28
C PRO A 61 -2.05 -33.18 -12.52
N THR A 62 -1.34 -32.33 -11.77
CA THR A 62 0.11 -32.31 -11.76
C THR A 62 0.57 -33.71 -11.38
N ASP A 63 1.32 -34.37 -12.26
CA ASP A 63 1.84 -35.71 -11.99
C ASP A 63 2.51 -35.71 -10.61
N PRO A 64 2.02 -36.49 -9.62
CA PRO A 64 2.53 -36.43 -8.25
C PRO A 64 4.03 -36.75 -8.19
N LYS A 65 4.52 -37.57 -9.13
CA LYS A 65 5.95 -37.87 -9.29
C LYS A 65 6.77 -36.65 -9.75
N ARG A 66 6.23 -35.83 -10.65
CA ARG A 66 6.89 -34.59 -11.12
C ARG A 66 6.97 -33.58 -9.97
N LEU A 67 5.92 -33.45 -9.17
CA LEU A 67 5.92 -32.58 -7.99
C LEU A 67 6.92 -33.06 -6.93
N GLU A 68 7.02 -34.37 -6.69
CA GLU A 68 8.02 -34.94 -5.78
C GLU A 68 9.46 -34.73 -6.27
N GLU A 69 9.71 -34.84 -7.58
CA GLU A 69 11.03 -34.57 -8.18
C GLU A 69 11.41 -33.10 -8.08
N LEU A 70 10.46 -32.19 -8.34
CA LEU A 70 10.63 -30.74 -8.13
C LEU A 70 10.88 -30.41 -6.66
N ALA A 71 10.11 -30.97 -5.73
CA ALA A 71 10.26 -30.75 -4.29
C ALA A 71 11.61 -31.21 -3.74
N LYS A 72 12.22 -32.24 -4.36
CA LYS A 72 13.56 -32.73 -4.01
C LYS A 72 14.68 -31.86 -4.57
N HIS A 73 14.39 -30.94 -5.50
CA HIS A 73 15.40 -30.09 -6.10
C HIS A 73 15.77 -28.93 -5.16
N PRO A 74 17.06 -28.71 -4.83
CA PRO A 74 17.46 -27.66 -3.89
C PRO A 74 17.03 -26.25 -4.35
N LEU A 75 17.14 -25.95 -5.65
CA LEU A 75 16.68 -24.67 -6.19
C LEU A 75 15.18 -24.41 -6.00
N TRP A 76 14.34 -25.45 -5.95
CA TRP A 76 12.91 -25.26 -5.72
C TRP A 76 12.63 -24.74 -4.30
N ASN A 77 13.36 -25.28 -3.31
CA ASN A 77 13.28 -24.79 -1.94
C ASN A 77 13.77 -23.33 -1.84
N ASP A 78 14.84 -22.98 -2.55
CA ASP A 78 15.34 -21.60 -2.58
C ASP A 78 14.34 -20.65 -3.27
N ILE A 79 13.73 -21.06 -4.38
CA ILE A 79 12.71 -20.28 -5.10
C ILE A 79 11.51 -20.01 -4.19
N THR A 80 10.97 -21.04 -3.54
CA THR A 80 9.83 -20.90 -2.62
C THR A 80 10.16 -20.02 -1.42
N HIS A 81 11.39 -20.12 -0.88
CA HIS A 81 11.86 -19.24 0.17
C HIS A 81 11.88 -17.76 -0.26
N ILE A 82 12.44 -17.46 -1.44
CA ILE A 82 12.50 -16.08 -1.93
C ILE A 82 11.09 -15.57 -2.29
N LEU A 83 10.21 -16.40 -2.84
CA LEU A 83 8.82 -16.01 -3.09
C LEU A 83 8.08 -15.60 -1.81
N GLU A 84 8.30 -16.30 -0.70
CA GLU A 84 7.75 -15.91 0.60
C GLU A 84 8.34 -14.55 1.08
N GLN A 85 9.62 -14.29 0.81
CA GLN A 85 10.22 -12.97 1.07
C GLN A 85 9.66 -11.88 0.16
N CYS A 86 9.40 -12.17 -1.13
CA CYS A 86 8.74 -11.26 -2.06
C CYS A 86 7.34 -10.90 -1.56
N LYS A 87 6.56 -11.88 -1.11
CA LYS A 87 5.23 -11.64 -0.53
C LYS A 87 5.28 -10.67 0.65
N LYS A 88 6.19 -10.92 1.60
CA LYS A 88 6.38 -10.04 2.77
C LYS A 88 6.84 -8.64 2.38
N SER A 89 7.77 -8.53 1.43
CA SER A 89 8.28 -7.25 0.93
C SER A 89 7.18 -6.46 0.21
N HIS A 90 6.34 -7.13 -0.57
CA HIS A 90 5.20 -6.50 -1.23
C HIS A 90 4.17 -5.98 -0.23
N GLN A 91 3.81 -6.77 0.78
CA GLN A 91 2.91 -6.35 1.87
C GLN A 91 3.46 -5.15 2.65
N ARG A 92 4.79 -5.10 2.87
CA ARG A 92 5.45 -3.95 3.50
C ARG A 92 5.30 -2.69 2.65
N ASN A 93 5.48 -2.79 1.33
CA ASN A 93 5.35 -1.66 0.42
C ASN A 93 3.91 -1.14 0.38
N GLU A 94 2.93 -2.04 0.32
CA GLU A 94 1.50 -1.70 0.39
C GLU A 94 1.16 -0.94 1.68
N LEU A 95 1.60 -1.45 2.83
CA LEU A 95 1.36 -0.79 4.12
C LEU A 95 1.97 0.63 4.16
N LEU A 96 3.14 0.83 3.56
CA LEU A 96 3.78 2.14 3.50
C LEU A 96 2.94 3.13 2.67
N ILE A 97 2.46 2.69 1.50
CA ILE A 97 1.58 3.49 0.63
C ILE A 97 0.30 3.86 1.36
N SER A 98 -0.37 2.91 2.01
CA SER A 98 -1.62 3.17 2.75
C SER A 98 -1.42 4.23 3.83
N LYS A 99 -0.35 4.12 4.63
CA LYS A 99 -0.02 5.10 5.68
C LYS A 99 0.24 6.49 5.12
N GLN A 100 0.95 6.60 3.98
CA GLN A 100 1.18 7.89 3.33
C GLN A 100 -0.12 8.52 2.84
N LEU A 101 -1.01 7.71 2.23
CA LEU A 101 -2.33 8.18 1.78
C LEU A 101 -3.21 8.64 2.95
N ASP A 102 -3.21 7.92 4.06
CA ASP A 102 -3.99 8.30 5.25
C ASP A 102 -3.49 9.62 5.85
N ALA A 103 -2.17 9.84 5.87
CA ALA A 103 -1.59 11.11 6.30
C ALA A 103 -2.00 12.27 5.38
N ILE A 104 -1.99 12.07 4.05
CA ILE A 104 -2.41 13.08 3.07
C ILE A 104 -3.90 13.40 3.23
N LYS A 105 -4.76 12.37 3.35
CA LYS A 105 -6.21 12.55 3.59
C LYS A 105 -6.49 13.27 4.90
N GLY A 106 -5.73 12.95 5.95
CA GLY A 106 -5.79 13.62 7.25
C GLY A 106 -5.43 15.11 7.12
N ALA A 107 -4.30 15.42 6.47
CA ALA A 107 -3.89 16.80 6.22
C ALA A 107 -4.94 17.59 5.42
N LEU A 108 -5.46 17.01 4.33
CA LEU A 108 -6.53 17.62 3.53
C LEU A 108 -7.80 17.88 4.35
N SER A 109 -8.24 16.90 5.15
CA SER A 109 -9.38 17.06 6.06
C SER A 109 -9.16 18.20 7.06
N THR A 110 -7.95 18.34 7.62
CA THR A 110 -7.65 19.44 8.54
C THR A 110 -7.65 20.80 7.85
N LEU A 111 -7.18 20.89 6.61
CA LEU A 111 -7.19 22.13 5.83
C LEU A 111 -8.61 22.52 5.41
N GLN A 112 -9.44 21.56 5.01
CA GLN A 112 -10.84 21.79 4.63
C GLN A 112 -11.73 22.14 5.82
N ASN A 113 -11.49 21.57 7.01
CA ASN A 113 -12.25 21.86 8.23
C ASN A 113 -11.87 23.19 8.90
N GLN A 114 -10.93 23.97 8.34
CA GLN A 114 -10.73 25.37 8.72
C GLN A 114 -11.79 26.27 8.07
N ASP A 115 -13.06 25.93 8.26
CA ASP A 115 -14.17 26.75 7.78
C ASP A 115 -14.22 28.06 8.61
N PRO A 116 -14.02 29.25 8.00
CA PRO A 116 -14.07 30.53 8.71
C PRO A 116 -15.42 30.83 9.37
N ALA A 117 -16.49 30.09 9.00
CA ALA A 117 -17.79 30.18 9.65
C ALA A 117 -17.73 29.86 11.16
N GLY A 118 -16.91 28.89 11.57
CA GLY A 118 -16.72 28.53 12.99
C GLY A 118 -16.01 29.62 13.79
N SER A 119 -15.08 30.36 13.16
CA SER A 119 -14.40 31.48 13.81
C SER A 119 -15.30 32.71 13.96
N LEU A 120 -16.28 32.91 13.05
CA LEU A 120 -17.26 33.99 13.14
C LEU A 120 -18.31 33.73 14.24
N GLU A 121 -18.77 32.47 14.40
CA GLU A 121 -19.69 32.10 15.47
C GLU A 121 -19.11 32.34 16.87
N LEU A 122 -17.82 32.09 17.09
CA LEU A 122 -17.16 32.35 18.38
C LEU A 122 -17.07 33.85 18.71
N TYR A 123 -16.91 34.71 17.71
CA TYR A 123 -16.87 36.17 17.89
C TYR A 123 -18.26 36.74 18.25
N THR A 124 -19.34 36.17 17.68
CA THR A 124 -20.71 36.62 17.98
C THR A 124 -21.18 36.21 19.37
N LYS A 125 -20.69 35.09 19.92
CA LYS A 125 -21.07 34.60 21.26
C LYS A 125 -20.37 35.33 22.42
N LEU A 126 -19.21 35.95 22.22
CA LEU A 126 -18.55 36.77 23.25
C LEU A 126 -19.10 38.22 23.34
N GLY A 127 -19.84 38.68 22.34
CA GLY A 127 -20.23 40.11 22.21
C GLY A 127 -21.66 40.47 22.60
N ARG A 128 -22.58 39.52 22.85
CA ARG A 128 -23.98 39.84 23.17
C ARG A 128 -24.34 39.52 24.62
N VAL A 129 -23.80 40.33 25.54
CA VAL A 129 -24.42 40.47 26.86
C VAL A 129 -25.69 41.30 26.66
N LYS A 130 -26.85 40.63 26.53
CA LYS A 130 -28.15 41.31 26.55
C LYS A 130 -28.31 41.92 27.94
N SER A 131 -27.94 43.20 28.08
CA SER A 131 -28.24 44.03 29.24
C SER A 131 -29.76 44.12 29.37
N SER A 132 -30.36 43.13 30.05
CA SER A 132 -31.72 43.24 30.56
C SER A 132 -31.70 44.27 31.68
N ARG A 133 -31.86 45.55 31.31
CA ARG A 133 -32.03 46.64 32.27
C ARG A 133 -33.32 46.37 33.03
N ARG A 134 -33.13 46.05 34.31
CA ARG A 134 -34.13 46.02 35.37
C ARG A 134 -34.80 47.40 35.41
N SER A 135 -36.06 47.53 34.98
CA SER A 135 -36.85 48.73 35.27
C SER A 135 -37.38 48.61 36.70
N ILE A 136 -36.71 49.29 37.62
CA ILE A 136 -37.26 49.61 38.94
C ILE A 136 -37.44 51.13 38.94
N LEU A 137 -38.56 51.57 39.54
CA LEU A 137 -38.95 52.95 39.89
C LEU A 137 -39.64 53.71 38.73
N SER A 138 -40.75 54.42 38.87
CA SER A 138 -41.73 54.70 39.93
C SER A 138 -42.87 55.49 39.24
N ASP A 139 -44.10 55.48 39.76
CA ASP A 139 -44.85 56.74 39.83
C ASP A 139 -45.91 56.71 40.94
N ASP A 140 -45.81 57.73 41.79
CA ASP A 140 -46.77 58.16 42.81
C ASP A 140 -47.88 58.94 42.12
N ALA A 141 -49.14 58.61 42.39
CA ALA A 141 -50.30 59.53 42.41
C ALA A 141 -51.51 58.86 43.06
#